data_AF-A0A7X7CAK5-F1
#
_entry.id   AF-A0A7X7CAK5-F1
#
_cell.length_a   1.000
_cell.length_b   1.000
_cell.length_c   1.000
_cell.angle_alpha   90.00
_cell.angle_beta   90.00
_cell.angle_gamma   90.00
#
_symmetry.space_group_name_H-M   'P 1'
#
loop_
_entity.id
_entity.type
_entity.pdbx_description
1 polymer ?
#
loop_
_entity_poly.entity_id
_entity_poly.type
_entity_poly.pdbx_seq_one_letter_code
_entity_poly.pdbx_strand_id
1 'polypeptide(L)'
;MRPVPVLVDAVFRPRSATLLREELRFRSEAPVWVRELALVAGAFVFLTVMAQIVVPLPFTPVPLSLSTLAVVVTGAALGPGRA
;
A
#
# COMPACT_ATOMS: atom_id res chain seq x y z
N MET A 1 38.56 -7.37 -43.47
CA MET A 1 37.52 -8.23 -44.07
C MET A 1 37.30 -9.46 -43.18
N ARG A 2 36.42 -9.37 -42.18
CA ARG A 2 35.62 -10.47 -41.60
C ARG A 2 34.34 -9.86 -41.03
N PRO A 3 33.15 -10.14 -41.59
CA PRO A 3 31.89 -9.63 -41.08
C PRO A 3 31.47 -10.45 -39.86
N VAL A 4 31.12 -9.78 -38.76
CA VAL A 4 30.44 -10.44 -37.63
C VAL A 4 28.93 -10.34 -37.91
N PRO A 5 28.21 -11.49 -37.97
CA PRO A 5 26.81 -11.52 -38.37
C PRO A 5 25.90 -10.98 -37.27
N VAL A 6 25.37 -9.76 -37.48
CA VAL A 6 24.33 -9.10 -36.68
C VAL A 6 22.92 -9.65 -36.98
N LEU A 7 22.82 -10.85 -37.55
CA LEU A 7 21.57 -11.47 -38.01
C LEU A 7 21.08 -12.61 -37.09
N VAL A 8 21.61 -12.69 -35.87
CA VAL A 8 21.10 -13.61 -34.82
C VAL A 8 20.17 -12.87 -33.84
N ASP A 9 20.13 -11.54 -33.89
CA ASP A 9 19.47 -10.69 -32.90
C ASP A 9 17.92 -10.64 -33.00
N ALA A 10 17.32 -11.24 -34.01
CA ALA A 10 15.89 -11.08 -34.29
C ALA A 10 15.02 -12.34 -34.12
N VAL A 11 15.63 -13.53 -33.90
CA VAL A 11 14.92 -14.78 -34.22
C VAL A 11 14.00 -15.32 -33.11
N PHE A 12 14.29 -15.17 -31.80
CA PHE A 12 13.30 -15.62 -30.79
C PHE A 12 13.30 -14.77 -29.53
N ARG A 13 12.54 -13.67 -29.60
CA ARG A 13 12.14 -12.85 -28.46
C ARG A 13 10.94 -13.51 -27.76
N PRO A 14 11.12 -14.03 -26.54
CA PRO A 14 10.18 -13.79 -25.45
C PRO A 14 10.92 -13.11 -24.29
N ARG A 15 11.61 -12.00 -24.61
CA ARG A 15 12.23 -11.11 -23.61
C ARG A 15 11.19 -10.10 -23.13
N SER A 16 10.07 -10.56 -22.58
CA SER A 16 8.95 -9.69 -22.16
C SER A 16 8.56 -9.86 -20.69
N ALA A 17 8.77 -11.04 -20.11
CA ALA A 17 8.49 -11.25 -18.69
C ALA A 17 9.51 -10.51 -17.78
N THR A 18 10.76 -10.37 -18.23
CA THR A 18 11.78 -9.60 -17.52
C THR A 18 11.55 -8.10 -17.65
N LEU A 19 11.12 -7.64 -18.82
CA LEU A 19 10.88 -6.21 -19.07
C LEU A 19 9.62 -5.72 -18.35
N LEU A 20 8.56 -6.53 -18.27
CA LEU A 20 7.38 -6.19 -17.45
C LEU A 20 7.71 -6.17 -15.95
N ARG A 21 8.63 -7.02 -15.49
CA ARG A 21 9.15 -7.00 -14.11
C ARG A 21 10.06 -5.80 -13.86
N GLU A 22 10.82 -5.37 -14.86
CA GLU A 22 11.64 -4.16 -14.81
C GLU A 22 10.79 -2.91 -14.86
N GLU A 23 9.76 -2.84 -15.69
CA GLU A 23 8.82 -1.70 -15.75
C GLU A 23 8.01 -1.56 -14.45
N LEU A 24 7.59 -2.69 -13.85
CA LEU A 24 6.97 -2.71 -12.53
C LEU A 24 7.96 -2.33 -11.40
N ARG A 25 9.24 -2.70 -11.53
CA ARG A 25 10.31 -2.23 -10.63
C ARG A 25 10.57 -0.74 -10.78
N PHE A 26 10.59 -0.23 -12.01
CA PHE A 26 10.87 1.18 -12.33
C PHE A 26 9.76 2.12 -11.83
N ARG A 27 8.52 1.64 -11.77
CA ARG A 27 7.40 2.35 -11.11
C ARG A 27 7.45 2.28 -9.58
N SER A 28 8.31 1.43 -9.01
CA SER A 28 8.38 1.13 -7.59
C SER A 28 9.70 1.57 -6.93
N GLU A 29 10.31 2.65 -7.42
CA GLU A 29 11.38 3.38 -6.72
C GLU A 29 10.81 4.36 -5.66
N ALA A 30 9.59 4.14 -5.17
CA ALA A 30 9.13 4.86 -4.00
C ALA A 30 9.94 4.35 -2.79
N PRO A 31 10.65 5.22 -2.05
CA PRO A 31 11.36 4.81 -0.85
C PRO A 31 10.38 4.07 0.07
N VAL A 32 10.80 2.95 0.66
CA VAL A 32 9.94 2.12 1.54
C VAL A 32 9.24 2.97 2.61
N TRP A 33 9.91 4.04 3.05
CA TRP A 33 9.47 4.97 4.08
C TRP A 33 8.32 5.87 3.60
N VAL A 34 8.24 6.19 2.31
CA VAL A 34 7.12 6.95 1.72
C VAL A 34 5.85 6.10 1.74
N ARG A 35 5.97 4.81 1.39
CA ARG A 35 4.85 3.87 1.48
C ARG A 35 4.40 3.68 2.93
N GLU A 36 5.34 3.61 3.87
CA GLU A 36 5.04 3.48 5.29
C GLU A 36 4.35 4.73 5.85
N LEU A 37 4.87 5.92 5.55
CA LEU A 37 4.21 7.18 5.90
C LEU A 37 2.82 7.29 5.29
N ALA A 38 2.64 6.88 4.03
CA ALA A 38 1.32 6.90 3.39
C ALA A 38 0.32 5.96 4.09
N LEU A 39 0.77 4.76 4.50
CA LEU A 39 -0.06 3.81 5.24
C LEU A 39 -0.43 4.34 6.64
N VAL A 40 0.54 4.90 7.38
CA VAL A 40 0.32 5.49 8.72
C VAL A 40 -0.56 6.73 8.64
N ALA A 41 -0.34 7.61 7.67
CA ALA A 41 -1.17 8.80 7.46
C ALA A 41 -2.61 8.40 7.09
N GLY A 42 -2.78 7.41 6.21
CA GLY A 42 -4.10 6.87 5.86
C GLY A 42 -4.83 6.29 7.07
N ALA A 43 -4.13 5.52 7.91
CA ALA A 43 -4.64 5.00 9.16
C ALA A 43 -5.07 6.09 10.14
N PHE A 44 -4.26 7.13 10.31
CA PHE A 44 -4.55 8.26 11.18
C PHE A 44 -5.79 9.04 10.72
N VAL A 45 -5.88 9.35 9.42
CA VAL A 45 -7.06 10.01 8.85
C VAL A 45 -8.31 9.16 9.04
N PHE A 46 -8.22 7.84 8.82
CA PHE A 46 -9.34 6.93 9.03
C PHE A 46 -9.80 6.91 10.50
N LEU A 47 -8.87 6.78 11.44
CA LEU A 47 -9.14 6.78 12.89
C LEU A 47 -9.83 8.07 13.33
N THR A 48 -9.28 9.22 12.92
CA THR A 48 -9.79 10.54 13.31
C THR A 48 -11.20 10.78 12.78
N VAL A 49 -11.51 10.35 11.56
CA VAL A 49 -12.86 10.44 10.98
C VAL A 49 -13.84 9.53 11.73
N MET A 50 -13.46 8.28 12.02
CA MET A 50 -14.34 7.35 12.75
C MET A 50 -14.59 7.77 14.20
N ALA A 51 -13.64 8.46 14.84
CA ALA A 51 -13.80 8.98 16.20
C ALA A 51 -14.89 10.05 16.33
N GLN A 52 -15.25 10.75 15.25
CA GLN A 52 -16.30 11.77 15.27
C GLN A 52 -17.71 11.16 15.35
N ILE A 53 -17.86 9.87 15.03
CA ILE A 53 -19.16 9.20 15.05
C ILE A 53 -19.43 8.75 16.48
N VAL A 54 -20.25 9.55 17.16
CA VAL A 54 -20.66 9.33 18.55
C VAL A 54 -22.17 9.13 18.60
N VAL A 55 -22.59 8.01 19.19
CA VAL A 55 -23.99 7.72 19.46
C VAL A 55 -24.22 7.95 20.96
N PRO A 56 -24.92 9.02 21.36
CA PRO A 56 -25.32 9.20 22.75
C PRO A 56 -26.47 8.25 23.06
N LEU A 57 -26.33 7.45 24.12
CA LEU A 57 -27.42 6.62 24.61
C LEU A 57 -28.19 7.38 25.71
N PRO A 58 -29.53 7.42 25.67
CA PRO A 58 -30.32 8.13 26.67
C PRO A 58 -30.35 7.43 28.04
N PHE A 59 -29.83 6.21 28.12
CA PHE A 59 -29.89 5.37 29.32
C PHE A 59 -28.57 5.33 30.11
N THR A 60 -27.45 5.77 29.51
CA THR A 60 -26.12 5.73 30.13
C THR A 60 -25.35 7.02 29.87
N PRO A 61 -24.66 7.59 30.88
CA PRO A 61 -23.87 8.83 30.73
C PRO A 61 -22.58 8.64 29.91
N VAL A 62 -22.35 7.44 29.36
CA VAL A 62 -21.15 7.11 28.59
C VAL A 62 -21.49 7.09 27.10
N PRO A 63 -20.86 7.96 26.29
CA PRO A 63 -21.08 8.00 24.85
C PRO A 63 -20.39 6.81 24.15
N LEU A 64 -21.10 6.15 23.23
CA LEU A 64 -20.52 5.09 22.40
C LEU A 64 -19.89 5.73 21.16
N SER A 65 -18.62 5.45 20.89
CA SER A 65 -17.92 5.97 19.70
C SER A 65 -17.42 4.84 18.81
N LEU A 66 -17.36 5.08 17.49
CA LEU A 66 -16.78 4.13 16.53
C LEU A 66 -15.25 4.08 16.56
N SER A 67 -14.60 4.79 17.49
CA SER A 67 -13.15 4.82 17.65
C SER A 67 -12.56 3.43 17.90
N THR A 68 -13.21 2.60 18.72
CA THR A 68 -12.74 1.26 19.07
C THR A 68 -12.74 0.31 17.88
N LEU A 69 -13.79 0.34 17.06
CA LEU A 69 -13.86 -0.40 15.80
C LEU A 69 -12.73 0.05 14.87
N ALA A 70 -12.54 1.36 14.75
CA ALA A 70 -11.52 1.91 13.88
C ALA A 70 -10.10 1.46 14.28
N VAL A 71 -9.80 1.38 15.57
CA VAL A 71 -8.51 0.87 16.08
C VAL A 71 -8.31 -0.60 15.72
N VAL A 72 -9.31 -1.45 15.93
CA VAL A 72 -9.19 -2.89 15.62
C VAL A 72 -9.01 -3.13 14.12
N VAL A 73 -9.78 -2.43 13.28
CA VAL A 73 -9.65 -2.51 11.81
C VAL A 73 -8.28 -2.01 11.36
N THR A 74 -7.80 -0.91 11.92
CA THR A 74 -6.49 -0.34 11.60
C THR A 74 -5.36 -1.30 12.00
N GLY A 75 -5.38 -1.84 13.22
CA GLY A 75 -4.41 -2.82 13.67
C GLY A 75 -4.42 -4.11 12.84
N ALA A 76 -5.60 -4.58 12.43
CA ALA A 76 -5.74 -5.72 11.53
C ALA A 76 -5.22 -5.44 10.10
N ALA A 77 -5.38 -4.21 9.60
CA ALA A 77 -4.95 -3.81 8.26
C ALA A 77 -3.44 -3.54 8.15
N LEU A 78 -2.82 -2.93 9.17
CA LEU A 78 -1.38 -2.62 9.18
C LEU A 78 -0.51 -3.76 9.71
N GLY A 79 -1.04 -4.60 10.61
CA GLY A 79 -0.31 -5.67 11.29
C GLY A 79 0.66 -5.15 12.37
N PRO A 80 1.18 -6.03 13.25
CA PRO A 80 1.94 -5.63 14.44
C PRO A 80 3.30 -4.96 14.14
N GLY A 81 3.79 -5.01 12.90
CA GLY A 81 5.03 -4.34 12.50
C GLY A 81 4.85 -2.90 12.02
N ARG A 82 3.60 -2.41 11.90
CA ARG A 82 3.28 -1.07 11.37
C ARG A 82 2.15 -0.35 12.12
N ALA A 83 1.51 -1.04 13.06
CA ALA A 83 0.44 -0.51 13.92
C ALA A 83 1.01 0.25 15.13
#